data_AF-A0A518BIZ6-F1
#
_entry.id   AF-A0A518BIZ6-F1
#
_cell.length_a   1.000
_cell.length_b   1.000
_cell.length_c   1.000
_cell.angle_alpha   90.00
_cell.angle_beta   90.00
_cell.angle_gamma   90.00
#
_symmetry.space_group_name_H-M   'P 1'
#
loop_
_entity.id
_entity.type
_entity.pdbx_description
1 polymer ?
#
loop_
_entity_poly.entity_id
_entity_poly.type
_entity_poly.pdbx_seq_one_letter_code
_entity_poly.pdbx_strand_id
1 'polypeptide(L)' 'MRRLAALLAVPLLAIGLAGPADAQVGKVVPDNIELDDFANTDANDFGDFTGRTILIEFFAYW' A
#
# COMPACT_ATOMS: atom_id res chain seq x y z
N MET A 1 -17.86 19.77 29.25
CA MET A 1 -16.56 20.07 28.59
C MET A 1 -15.63 18.86 28.51
N ARG A 2 -15.42 18.04 29.56
CA ARG A 2 -14.56 16.83 29.51
C ARG A 2 -14.92 15.79 28.43
N ARG A 3 -16.21 15.61 28.10
CA ARG A 3 -16.67 14.64 27.09
C ARG A 3 -16.39 15.09 25.64
N LEU A 4 -16.31 16.40 25.38
CA LEU A 4 -16.02 16.95 24.06
C LEU A 4 -14.53 16.79 23.69
N ALA A 5 -13.64 16.93 24.69
CA ALA A 5 -12.20 16.75 24.52
C ALA A 5 -11.84 15.30 24.15
N ALA A 6 -12.57 14.30 24.68
CA ALA A 6 -12.37 12.89 24.32
C ALA A 6 -12.81 12.58 22.87
N LEU A 7 -13.84 13.26 22.36
CA LEU A 7 -14.34 13.05 21.00
C LEU A 7 -13.39 13.60 19.92
N LEU A 8 -12.64 14.65 20.23
CA LEU A 8 -11.66 15.26 19.33
C LEU A 8 -10.29 14.55 19.35
N ALA A 9 -10.01 13.72 20.35
CA ALA A 9 -8.75 12.99 20.46
C ALA A 9 -8.65 11.78 19.51
N VAL A 10 -9.78 11.16 19.17
CA VAL A 10 -9.85 9.98 18.29
C VAL A 10 -9.38 10.26 16.85
N PRO A 11 -9.83 11.33 16.16
CA PRO A 11 -9.37 11.61 14.79
C PRO A 11 -7.90 12.03 14.74
N LEU A 12 -7.37 12.69 15.78
CA LEU A 12 -5.95 13.06 15.85
C LEU A 12 -5.04 11.82 15.99
N LEU A 13 -5.50 10.78 16.69
CA LEU A 13 -4.76 9.52 16.77
C LEU A 13 -4.74 8.78 15.41
N ALA A 14 -5.84 8.83 14.67
CA ALA A 14 -5.93 8.18 13.36
C ALA A 14 -4.97 8.82 12.33
N ILE A 15 -4.78 10.14 12.37
CA ILE A 15 -3.85 10.85 11.48
C ILE A 15 -2.39 10.58 11.87
N GLY A 16 -2.10 10.45 13.18
CA GLY A 16 -0.75 10.12 13.66
C GLY A 16 -0.27 8.71 13.27
N LEU A 17 -1.18 7.80 12.95
CA LEU A 17 -0.86 6.44 12.48
C LEU A 17 -0.74 6.33 10.96
N ALA A 18 -1.19 7.35 10.21
CA ALA A 18 -1.18 7.36 8.75
C ALA A 18 0.10 7.99 8.16
N GLY A 19 1.25 7.74 8.80
CA GLY A 19 2.55 8.16 8.26
C GLY A 19 2.97 7.33 7.04
N PRO A 20 3.80 7.87 6.13
CA PRO A 20 4.39 7.06 5.06
C PRO A 20 5.24 5.94 5.67
N ALA A 21 5.10 4.73 5.15
CA ALA A 21 5.95 3.62 5.54
C ALA A 21 7.40 3.84 5.07
N ASP A 22 8.36 3.33 5.83
CA ASP A 22 9.78 3.36 5.44
C ASP A 22 10.05 2.59 4.15
N ALA A 23 10.97 3.09 3.32
CA ALA A 23 11.39 2.45 2.08
C ALA A 23 12.04 1.08 2.35
N GLN A 24 11.47 0.01 1.78
CA GLN A 24 11.92 -1.38 1.96
C GLN A 24 12.98 -1.80 0.92
N VAL A 25 14.11 -1.09 0.85
CA VAL A 25 15.17 -1.38 -0.15
C VAL A 25 15.88 -2.70 0.16
N GLY A 26 16.08 -3.53 -0.87
CA GLY A 26 16.78 -4.83 -0.77
C GLY A 26 15.96 -5.93 -0.09
N LYS A 27 14.68 -5.67 0.21
CA LYS A 27 13.74 -6.68 0.69
C LYS A 27 13.19 -7.49 -0.47
N VAL A 28 12.90 -8.76 -0.19
CA VAL A 28 12.19 -9.63 -1.12
C VAL A 28 10.72 -9.21 -1.15
N VAL A 29 10.13 -9.23 -2.34
CA VAL A 29 8.70 -9.02 -2.52
C VAL A 29 7.94 -10.14 -1.81
N PRO A 30 6.88 -9.86 -1.03
CA PRO A 30 6.08 -10.89 -0.39
C PRO A 30 5.56 -11.95 -1.37
N ASP A 31 5.60 -13.22 -0.97
CA ASP A 31 5.21 -14.36 -1.84
C ASP A 31 3.70 -14.44 -2.11
N ASN A 32 2.89 -13.65 -1.39
CA ASN A 32 1.44 -13.69 -1.40
C ASN A 32 0.79 -12.42 -1.98
N ILE A 33 1.49 -11.71 -2.86
CA ILE A 33 0.88 -10.59 -3.59
C ILE A 33 -0.05 -11.18 -4.65
N GLU A 34 -1.34 -10.86 -4.52
CA GLU A 34 -2.34 -11.07 -5.58
C GLU A 34 -2.49 -9.75 -6.34
N LEU A 35 -2.18 -9.79 -7.64
CA LEU A 35 -2.45 -8.70 -8.57
C LEU A 35 -3.52 -9.20 -9.55
N ASP A 36 -4.49 -8.33 -9.84
CA ASP A 36 -5.56 -8.64 -10.77
C ASP A 36 -5.34 -8.00 -12.15
N ASP A 37 -6.01 -8.59 -13.15
CA ASP A 37 -6.24 -8.07 -14.51
C ASP A 37 -5.01 -7.99 -15.44
N PHE A 38 -3.79 -7.77 -14.92
CA PHE A 38 -2.52 -7.64 -15.68
C PHE A 38 -2.69 -6.92 -17.04
N ALA A 39 -3.55 -5.90 -17.06
CA ALA A 39 -4.08 -5.34 -18.30
C ALA A 39 -2.96 -4.75 -19.17
N ASN A 40 -3.09 -4.94 -20.49
CA ASN A 40 -2.09 -4.50 -21.48
C ASN A 40 -0.71 -5.16 -21.33
N THR A 41 -0.66 -6.34 -20.73
CA THR A 41 0.53 -7.20 -20.69
C THR A 41 0.18 -8.62 -21.13
N ASP A 42 1.19 -9.41 -21.53
CA ASP A 42 1.01 -10.84 -21.81
C ASP A 42 1.18 -11.72 -20.56
N ALA A 43 1.24 -11.11 -19.36
CA ALA A 43 1.45 -11.82 -18.10
C ALA A 43 0.15 -12.43 -17.57
N ASN A 44 0.25 -13.62 -16.99
CA ASN A 44 -0.83 -14.31 -16.30
C ASN A 44 -0.66 -14.26 -14.78
N ASP A 45 0.58 -14.14 -14.31
CA ASP A 45 0.90 -13.99 -12.89
C ASP A 45 2.09 -13.02 -12.68
N PHE A 46 2.37 -12.69 -11.42
CA PHE A 46 3.47 -11.79 -11.05
C PHE A 46 4.85 -12.38 -11.40
N GLY A 47 4.98 -13.71 -11.40
CA GLY A 47 6.20 -14.43 -11.73
C GLY A 47 6.63 -14.26 -13.19
N ASP A 48 5.72 -13.97 -14.11
CA ASP A 48 6.03 -13.66 -15.52
C ASP A 48 6.91 -12.41 -15.70
N PHE A 49 7.01 -11.56 -14.66
CA PHE A 49 7.91 -10.41 -14.62
C PHE A 49 9.31 -10.74 -14.10
N THR A 50 9.62 -12.00 -13.79
CA THR A 50 10.94 -12.41 -13.30
C THR A 50 12.06 -11.94 -14.24
N GLY A 51 13.08 -11.29 -13.67
CA GLY A 51 14.21 -10.72 -14.43
C GLY A 51 13.94 -9.36 -15.07
N ARG A 52 12.78 -8.75 -14.82
CA ARG A 52 12.44 -7.39 -15.26
C ARG A 52 12.41 -6.42 -14.08
N THR A 53 12.60 -5.15 -14.37
CA THR A 53 12.31 -4.06 -13.44
C THR A 53 10.86 -3.63 -13.62
N ILE A 54 10.11 -3.55 -12.53
CA ILE A 54 8.71 -3.14 -12.50
C ILE A 54 8.54 -1.91 -11.60
N LEU A 55 7.63 -1.03 -11.98
CA LEU A 55 7.16 0.09 -11.15
C LEU A 55 5.74 -0.24 -10.67
N ILE A 56 5.54 -0.25 -9.37
CA ILE A 56 4.23 -0.47 -8.74
C ILE A 56 3.77 0.87 -8.16
N GLU A 57 2.62 1.36 -8.62
CA GLU A 57 2.01 2.60 -8.14
C GLU A 57 0.71 2.30 -7.38
N PHE A 58 0.60 2.83 -6.16
CA PHE A 58 -0.59 2.72 -5.33
C PHE A 58 -1.44 3.99 -5.51
N PHE A 59 -2.67 3.85 -5.99
CA PHE A 59 -3.60 4.96 -6.14
C PHE A 59 -5.00 4.58 -5.64
N ALA A 60 -5.78 5.58 -5.22
CA ALA A 60 -7.17 5.43 -4.86
C ALA A 60 -7.96 6.57 -5.50
N TYR A 61 -9.07 6.24 -6.17
CA TYR A 61 -10.06 7.22 -6.59
C TYR A 61 -11.12 7.33 -5.48
N TRP A 62 -11.41 8.55 -5.05
CA TRP A 62 -12.48 8.85 -4.09
C TRP A 62 -13.70 9.41 -4.82
#